data_AF-A0A7J8LZ99-F1
#
_entry.id   AF-A0A7J8LZ99-F1
#
_cell.length_a   1.000
_cell.length_b   1.000
_cell.length_c   1.000
_cell.angle_alpha   90.00
_cell.angle_beta   90.00
_cell.angle_gamma   90.00
#
_symmetry.space_group_name_H-M   'P 1'
#
loop_
_entity.id
_entity.type
_entity.pdbx_description
1 polymer ?
#
loop_
_entity_poly.entity_id
_entity_poly.type
_entity_poly.pdbx_seq_one_letter_code
_entity_poly.pdbx_strand_id
1 'polypeptide(L)'
;MQHKIEFFPSYAFSVLDDFIKDIRGIIAYDNTLWYELVAQAEKDVVEDLIKRYQNFVIEFNCFITAHPRVDSLLLSIGDGLTLCRRNDASLKAQNQTHEHDGLKFP
;
A
#
# COMPACT_ATOMS: atom_id res chain seq x y z
N MET A 1 11.54 -1.80 8.70
CA MET A 1 11.26 -0.43 9.16
C MET A 1 10.08 -0.51 10.11
N GLN A 2 10.17 0.10 11.29
CA GLN A 2 9.09 0.10 12.27
C GLN A 2 8.09 1.19 11.87
N HIS A 3 6.91 0.80 11.39
CA HIS A 3 5.87 1.73 10.95
C HIS A 3 5.38 2.55 12.16
N LYS A 4 5.35 3.89 12.02
CA LYS A 4 5.17 4.83 13.13
C LYS A 4 3.72 5.34 13.27
N ILE A 5 2.83 4.85 12.41
CA ILE A 5 1.40 5.07 12.48
C ILE A 5 0.76 3.78 13.01
N GLU A 6 0.03 3.88 14.13
CA GLU A 6 -1.00 2.88 14.43
C GLU A 6 -2.05 2.99 13.33
N PHE A 7 -1.93 2.14 12.31
CA PHE A 7 -3.07 1.83 11.48
C PHE A 7 -4.11 1.24 12.42
N PHE A 8 -5.07 2.07 12.86
CA PHE A 8 -6.32 1.52 13.34
C PHE A 8 -6.78 0.56 12.24
N PRO A 9 -6.98 -0.73 12.54
CA PRO A 9 -7.49 -1.69 11.58
C PRO A 9 -8.94 -1.29 11.29
N SER A 10 -9.09 -0.23 10.48
CA SER A 10 -10.32 0.05 9.79
C SER A 10 -10.46 -1.00 8.70
N TYR A 11 -11.69 -1.21 8.27
CA TYR A 11 -12.07 -2.23 7.29
C TYR A 11 -11.23 -2.24 6.01
N ALA A 12 -10.43 -1.20 5.71
CA ALA A 12 -9.55 -1.13 4.55
C ALA A 12 -8.59 -2.33 4.42
N PHE A 13 -7.94 -2.79 5.51
CA PHE A 13 -7.03 -3.94 5.43
C PHE A 13 -7.76 -5.28 5.32
N SER A 14 -8.89 -5.45 6.01
CA SER A 14 -9.73 -6.63 5.82
C SER A 14 -10.35 -6.67 4.42
N VAL A 15 -10.72 -5.51 3.87
CA VAL A 15 -11.20 -5.37 2.48
C VAL A 15 -10.05 -5.68 1.51
N LEU A 16 -8.83 -5.21 1.77
CA LEU A 16 -7.63 -5.60 1.03
C LEU A 16 -7.42 -7.11 1.08
N ASP A 17 -7.42 -7.74 2.25
CA ASP A 17 -7.20 -9.19 2.37
C ASP A 17 -8.35 -10.01 1.78
N ASP A 18 -9.60 -9.53 1.86
CA ASP A 18 -10.77 -10.17 1.23
C ASP A 18 -10.77 -10.00 -0.30
N PHE A 19 -10.37 -8.83 -0.83
CA PHE A 19 -10.21 -8.62 -2.27
C PHE A 19 -8.94 -9.26 -2.83
N ILE A 20 -7.87 -9.35 -2.05
CA ILE A 20 -6.69 -10.16 -2.35
C ILE A 20 -7.09 -11.63 -2.44
N LYS A 21 -8.28 -12.10 -2.05
CA LYS A 21 -8.71 -13.46 -2.44
C LYS A 21 -9.13 -13.54 -3.91
N ASP A 22 -9.62 -12.46 -4.49
CA ASP A 22 -9.97 -12.39 -5.90
C ASP A 22 -8.75 -11.99 -6.75
N ILE A 23 -8.23 -12.96 -7.50
CA ILE A 23 -7.11 -12.81 -8.43
C ILE A 23 -7.31 -11.66 -9.43
N ARG A 24 -8.56 -11.27 -9.71
CA ARG A 24 -8.90 -10.34 -10.78
C ARG A 24 -9.39 -8.97 -10.30
N GLY A 25 -9.48 -8.75 -8.99
CA GLY A 25 -9.94 -7.49 -8.41
C GLY A 25 -8.97 -6.33 -8.58
N ILE A 26 -9.50 -5.10 -8.72
CA ILE A 26 -8.75 -3.84 -8.65
C ILE A 26 -9.36 -2.98 -7.54
N ILE A 27 -8.51 -2.40 -6.70
CA ILE A 27 -8.88 -1.37 -5.72
C ILE A 27 -8.30 -0.05 -6.21
N ALA A 28 -9.10 1.02 -6.13
CA ALA A 28 -8.66 2.37 -6.42
C ALA A 28 -8.72 3.21 -5.14
N TYR A 29 -7.58 3.76 -4.73
CA TYR A 29 -7.47 4.70 -3.62
C TYR A 29 -7.44 6.11 -4.16
N ASP A 30 -8.40 6.93 -3.74
CA ASP A 30 -8.49 8.34 -4.11
C ASP A 30 -7.63 9.22 -3.19
N ASN A 31 -7.35 10.44 -3.64
CA ASN A 31 -6.58 11.48 -2.96
C ASN A 31 -5.12 11.10 -2.60
N THR A 32 -4.48 10.25 -3.40
CA THR A 32 -3.11 9.79 -3.09
C THR A 32 -2.00 10.79 -3.40
N LEU A 33 -2.29 11.92 -4.03
CA LEU A 33 -1.36 13.07 -4.14
C LEU A 33 -1.62 14.12 -3.05
N TRP A 34 -2.82 14.14 -2.47
CA TRP A 34 -3.20 14.94 -1.30
C TRP A 34 -2.80 16.42 -1.43
N TYR A 35 -3.41 17.11 -2.39
CA TYR A 35 -3.11 18.49 -2.81
C TYR A 35 -1.63 18.71 -3.17
N GLU A 36 -1.00 17.68 -3.74
CA GLU A 36 0.43 17.63 -4.07
C GLU A 36 1.35 17.75 -2.84
N LEU A 37 0.81 17.75 -1.63
CA LEU A 37 1.58 17.94 -0.40
C LEU A 37 2.53 16.78 -0.15
N VAL A 38 2.25 15.60 -0.68
CA VAL A 38 3.16 14.45 -0.55
C VAL A 38 4.56 14.72 -1.13
N ALA A 39 4.70 15.72 -2.00
CA ALA A 39 5.97 16.15 -2.59
C ALA A 39 6.59 17.38 -1.91
N GLN A 40 5.91 17.98 -0.93
CA GLN A 40 6.34 19.22 -0.26
C GLN A 40 6.98 18.95 1.10
N ALA A 41 7.87 19.84 1.55
CA ALA A 41 8.41 19.78 2.91
C ALA A 41 7.35 20.23 3.93
N GLU A 42 7.30 19.60 5.11
CA GLU A 42 6.28 19.86 6.16
C GLU A 42 6.14 21.34 6.57
N LYS A 43 7.18 22.15 6.36
CA LYS A 43 7.22 23.57 6.73
C LYS A 43 6.36 24.48 5.84
N ASP A 44 6.02 24.04 4.64
CA ASP A 44 5.44 24.91 3.61
C ASP A 44 3.91 24.88 3.55
N VAL A 45 3.26 23.97 4.29
CA VAL A 45 1.79 23.82 4.25
C VAL A 45 1.13 24.81 5.23
N VAL A 46 -0.05 25.35 4.93
CA VAL A 46 -0.67 26.44 5.72
C VAL A 46 -1.85 25.97 6.58
N GLU A 47 -2.48 24.84 6.26
CA GLU A 47 -3.69 24.36 6.96
C GLU A 47 -3.48 23.08 7.78
N ASP A 48 -3.86 23.12 9.07
CA ASP A 48 -3.58 22.07 10.06
C ASP A 48 -4.26 20.72 9.77
N LEU A 49 -5.48 20.73 9.21
CA LEU A 49 -6.21 19.49 8.93
C LEU A 49 -5.62 18.75 7.73
N ILE A 50 -5.20 19.48 6.70
CA ILE A 50 -4.60 18.88 5.49
C ILE A 50 -3.20 18.36 5.82
N LYS A 51 -2.41 19.11 6.59
CA LYS A 51 -1.11 18.65 7.15
C LYS A 51 -1.22 17.35 7.93
N ARG A 52 -2.24 17.21 8.76
CA ARG A 52 -2.42 16.03 9.64
C ARG A 52 -2.37 14.72 8.86
N TYR A 53 -2.87 14.73 7.63
CA TYR A 53 -2.91 13.54 6.77
C TYR A 53 -1.76 13.44 5.76
N GLN A 54 -0.93 14.47 5.59
CA GLN A 54 0.21 14.44 4.66
C GLN A 54 1.14 13.25 4.95
N ASN A 55 1.59 13.11 6.20
CA ASN A 55 2.45 11.98 6.60
C ASN A 55 1.75 10.64 6.47
N PHE A 56 0.44 10.60 6.73
CA PHE A 56 -0.36 9.39 6.52
C PHE A 56 -0.37 8.96 5.05
N VAL A 57 -0.63 9.88 4.12
CA VAL A 57 -0.67 9.58 2.69
C VAL A 57 0.72 9.20 2.16
N ILE A 58 1.79 9.88 2.61
CA ILE A 58 3.18 9.52 2.27
C ILE A 58 3.50 8.09 2.74
N GLU A 59 3.21 7.76 4.00
CA GLU A 59 3.46 6.43 4.55
C GLU A 59 2.60 5.37 3.85
N PHE A 60 1.34 5.66 3.54
CA PHE A 60 0.45 4.78 2.79
C PHE A 60 0.99 4.49 1.38
N ASN A 61 1.37 5.53 0.62
CA ASN A 61 1.91 5.38 -0.72
C ASN A 61 3.21 4.56 -0.72
N CYS A 62 4.10 4.79 0.26
CA CYS A 62 5.29 3.98 0.45
C CYS A 62 4.95 2.52 0.76
N PHE A 63 4.01 2.29 1.69
CA PHE A 63 3.58 0.97 2.10
C PHE A 63 3.01 0.17 0.92
N ILE A 64 2.05 0.73 0.18
CA ILE A 64 1.36 0.00 -0.89
C ILE A 64 2.28 -0.30 -2.07
N THR A 65 3.20 0.62 -2.39
CA THR A 65 4.20 0.45 -3.45
C THR A 65 5.26 -0.60 -3.09
N ALA A 66 5.60 -0.73 -1.81
CA ALA A 66 6.54 -1.73 -1.33
C ALA A 66 5.87 -3.08 -1.01
N HIS A 67 4.54 -3.18 -1.08
CA HIS A 67 3.83 -4.36 -0.61
C HIS A 67 3.97 -5.53 -1.60
N PRO A 68 4.57 -6.67 -1.19
CA PRO A 68 5.00 -7.71 -2.13
C PRO A 68 3.86 -8.46 -2.83
N ARG A 69 2.64 -8.43 -2.27
CA ARG A 69 1.46 -9.09 -2.86
C ARG A 69 0.65 -8.20 -3.80
N VAL A 70 1.08 -6.95 -4.03
CA VAL A 70 0.31 -5.95 -4.76
C VAL A 70 1.15 -5.35 -5.88
N ASP A 71 0.57 -5.26 -7.08
CA ASP A 71 1.06 -4.35 -8.10
C ASP A 71 0.29 -3.03 -7.96
N SER A 72 0.99 -1.91 -7.86
CA SER A 72 0.38 -0.58 -7.75
C SER A 72 0.74 0.33 -8.93
N LEU A 73 -0.18 1.24 -9.28
CA LEU A 73 0.02 2.29 -10.26
C LEU A 73 -0.62 3.59 -9.74
N LEU A 74 0.21 4.61 -9.51
CA LEU A 74 -0.25 5.96 -9.19
C LEU A 74 -0.59 6.71 -10.48
N LEU A 75 -1.81 7.21 -10.59
CA LEU A 75 -2.27 8.07 -11.68
C LEU A 75 -2.46 9.49 -11.19
N SER A 76 -1.94 10.47 -11.94
CA SER A 76 -2.13 11.90 -11.68
C SER A 76 -3.48 12.38 -12.25
N ILE A 77 -4.57 11.72 -11.84
CA ILE A 77 -5.94 12.09 -12.17
C ILE A 77 -6.57 12.67 -10.91
N GLY A 78 -7.17 13.86 -11.01
CA GLY A 78 -7.74 14.55 -9.85
C GLY A 78 -6.66 14.82 -8.79
N ASP A 79 -6.95 14.42 -7.55
CA ASP A 79 -6.03 14.56 -6.42
C ASP A 79 -5.16 13.31 -6.20
N GLY A 80 -4.95 12.53 -7.26
CA GLY A 80 -4.19 11.29 -7.25
C GLY A 80 -5.06 10.06 -7.04
N LEU A 81 -4.91 9.08 -7.93
CA LEU A 81 -5.60 7.80 -7.86
C LEU A 81 -4.59 6.65 -7.91
N THR A 82 -4.47 5.87 -6.83
CA THR A 82 -3.63 4.67 -6.84
C THR A 82 -4.47 3.43 -7.13
N LEU A 83 -4.21 2.81 -8.27
CA LEU A 83 -4.78 1.50 -8.61
C LEU A 83 -3.91 0.39 -8.04
N CYS A 84 -4.53 -0.58 -7.39
CA CYS A 84 -3.87 -1.74 -6.82
C CYS A 84 -4.56 -3.01 -7.29
N ARG A 85 -3.76 -4.02 -7.67
CA ARG A 85 -4.23 -5.37 -7.94
C ARG A 85 -3.35 -6.39 -7.25
N ARG A 86 -3.86 -7.60 -7.06
CA ARG A 86 -3.07 -8.70 -6.51
C ARG A 86 -1.99 -9.15 -7.49
N ASN A 87 -0.76 -9.31 -7.01
CA ASN A 87 0.34 -9.90 -7.75
C ASN A 87 0.46 -11.39 -7.40
N ASP A 88 0.09 -12.28 -8.33
CA ASP A 88 0.13 -13.72 -8.12
C ASP A 88 1.55 -14.33 -8.24
N ALA A 89 2.49 -13.62 -8.86
CA ALA A 89 3.86 -14.11 -9.01
C ALA A 89 4.58 -14.19 -7.66
N SER A 90 4.29 -13.27 -6.74
CA SER A 90 4.89 -13.27 -5.40
C SER A 90 4.36 -14.38 -4.49
N LEU A 91 3.11 -14.83 -4.67
CA LEU A 91 2.57 -16.00 -3.97
C LEU A 91 3.26 -17.30 -4.39
N LYS A 92 3.58 -17.45 -5.69
CA LYS A 92 4.33 -18.62 -6.17
C LYS A 92 5.75 -18.65 -5.61
N ALA A 93 6.42 -17.50 -5.51
CA ALA A 93 7.75 -17.39 -4.92
C ALA A 93 7.75 -17.72 -3.41
N GLN A 94 6.75 -17.26 -2.65
CA GLN A 94 6.62 -17.57 -1.22
C GLN A 94 6.32 -19.06 -0.95
N ASN A 95 5.50 -19.69 -1.80
CA ASN A 95 5.21 -21.12 -1.68
C ASN A 95 6.41 -22.01 -2.03
N GLN A 96 7.28 -21.59 -2.96
CA GLN A 96 8.50 -22.31 -3.31
C GLN A 96 9.59 -22.24 -2.21
N THR A 97 9.68 -21.12 -1.48
CA THR A 97 10.61 -21.02 -0.33
C THR A 97 10.22 -21.93 0.83
N HIS A 98 8.94 -22.23 1.03
CA HIS A 98 8.48 -23.15 2.08
C HIS A 98 8.67 -24.63 1.73
N GLU A 99 8.76 -25.01 0.45
CA GLU A 99 9.07 -26.39 0.04
C GLU A 99 10.57 -26.75 0.23
N HIS A 100 11.46 -25.75 0.16
CA HIS A 100 12.91 -25.98 0.30
C HIS A 100 13.39 -26.20 1.76
N ASP A 101 12.63 -25.77 2.76
CA ASP A 101 12.94 -25.98 4.19
C ASP A 101 12.55 -27.39 4.70
N GLY A 102 11.99 -28.25 3.85
CA GLY A 102 11.57 -29.61 4.17
C GLY A 102 12.62 -30.70 4.00
N LEU A 103 13.80 -30.41 3.45
CA LEU A 103 14.87 -31.41 3.25
C LEU A 103 15.80 -31.47 4.46
N LYS A 104 15.41 -32.26 5.47
CA LYS A 104 16.38 -32.82 6.42
C LYS A 104 17.15 -33.94 5.72
N PHE A 105 18.44 -33.71 5.49
CA PHE A 105 19.42 -34.76 5.20
C PHE A 105 19.66 -35.61 6.48
N PRO A 106 20.06 -36.89 6.34
CA PRO A 106 19.96 -37.92 7.38
C PRO A 106 20.68 -37.60 8.69
#